data_AF-A0A914SXY3-F1
#
_entry.id   AF-A0A914SXY3-F1
#
_cell.length_a   1.000
_cell.length_b   1.000
_cell.length_c   1.000
_cell.angle_alpha   90.00
_cell.angle_beta   90.00
_cell.angle_gamma   90.00
#
_symmetry.space_group_name_H-M   'P 1'
#
loop_
_entity.id
_entity.type
_entity.pdbx_description
1 polymer ?
#
loop_
_entity_poly.entity_id
_entity_poly.type
_entity_poly.pdbx_seq_one_letter_code
_entity_poly.pdbx_strand_id
1 'polypeptide(L)'
;MLAHTVVTSSDVSGGKGFISIICRCIIKFVDSIDDLDVYTTVLKIPGFESLEENTEKCDTEQWFDEAGKKEMTELHQLECSFYTQLAPIFDVPLPKVYNVVEWIYGKQEGCIHMEDLTLRGKTISYFDNINLTQVKEFIRHLAHWHKNILTADPTIWREKFVFKKVDAFKNAIIAFDKMGQAFVEKSSMKPSYKNRSNENDSNFKNFISNFVAR
;
A
#
# COMPACT_ATOMS: atom_id res chain seq x y z
N MET A 1 10.73 -30.97 -21.89
CA MET A 1 10.03 -31.50 -20.70
C MET A 1 9.56 -30.26 -19.95
N LEU A 2 8.24 -30.03 -19.85
CA LEU A 2 7.72 -28.88 -19.09
C LEU A 2 7.84 -29.23 -17.62
N ALA A 3 8.66 -28.50 -16.87
CA ALA A 3 8.76 -28.69 -15.44
C ALA A 3 7.38 -28.55 -14.81
N HIS A 4 6.98 -29.52 -13.99
CA HIS A 4 5.76 -29.47 -13.22
C HIS A 4 5.88 -28.34 -12.18
N THR A 5 5.13 -27.25 -12.39
CA THR A 5 5.10 -26.11 -11.48
C THR A 5 3.87 -26.20 -10.57
N VAL A 6 4.10 -26.18 -9.26
CA VAL A 6 3.03 -26.05 -8.26
C VAL A 6 3.05 -24.63 -7.71
N VAL A 7 1.93 -23.94 -7.82
CA VAL A 7 1.74 -22.61 -7.25
C VAL A 7 0.71 -22.72 -6.14
N THR A 8 1.07 -22.30 -4.93
CA THR A 8 0.12 -22.12 -3.84
C THR A 8 0.05 -20.64 -3.48
N SER A 9 -1.13 -20.17 -3.07
CA SER A 9 -1.34 -18.80 -2.63
C SER A 9 -2.12 -18.76 -1.33
N SER A 10 -1.76 -17.83 -0.46
CA SER A 10 -2.47 -17.55 0.78
C SER A 10 -2.67 -16.05 0.92
N ASP A 11 -3.90 -15.62 1.21
CA ASP A 11 -4.14 -14.23 1.58
C ASP A 11 -3.45 -13.92 2.92
N VAL A 12 -2.63 -12.89 2.92
CA VAL A 12 -1.90 -12.38 4.10
C VAL A 12 -2.38 -11.01 4.55
N SER A 13 -3.41 -10.47 3.89
CA SER A 13 -4.03 -9.17 4.19
C SER A 13 -4.57 -9.15 5.62
N GLY A 14 -5.35 -10.17 6.01
CA GLY A 14 -5.77 -10.49 7.38
C GLY A 14 -6.29 -9.30 8.19
N GLY A 15 -7.04 -8.39 7.57
CA GLY A 15 -7.58 -7.19 8.24
C GLY A 15 -6.54 -6.17 8.70
N LYS A 16 -5.30 -6.22 8.19
CA LYS A 16 -4.19 -5.33 8.59
C LYS A 16 -4.24 -3.93 7.95
N GLY A 17 -5.43 -3.46 7.58
CA GLY A 17 -5.65 -2.13 7.00
C GLY A 17 -5.25 -1.99 5.53
N PHE A 18 -5.16 -3.10 4.78
CA PHE A 18 -4.98 -3.03 3.34
C PHE A 18 -6.33 -2.83 2.66
N ILE A 19 -6.42 -1.84 1.78
CA ILE A 19 -7.57 -1.72 0.86
C ILE A 19 -7.52 -2.84 -0.20
N SER A 20 -6.32 -3.36 -0.49
CA SER A 20 -6.11 -4.45 -1.44
C SER A 20 -6.01 -5.81 -0.75
N ILE A 21 -6.39 -6.87 -1.46
CA ILE A 21 -6.03 -8.25 -1.07
C ILE A 21 -4.56 -8.45 -1.40
N ILE A 22 -3.81 -8.99 -0.43
CA ILE A 22 -2.37 -9.25 -0.58
C ILE A 22 -2.16 -10.75 -0.45
N CYS A 23 -1.94 -11.42 -1.57
CA CYS A 23 -1.68 -12.85 -1.61
C CYS A 23 -0.18 -13.11 -1.61
N ARG A 24 0.30 -13.91 -0.66
CA ARG A 24 1.64 -14.50 -0.74
C ARG A 24 1.56 -15.75 -1.61
N CYS A 25 2.36 -15.80 -2.66
CA CYS A 25 2.45 -16.94 -3.57
C CYS A 25 3.77 -17.69 -3.35
N ILE A 26 3.69 -19.01 -3.31
CA ILE A 26 4.83 -19.93 -3.24
C ILE A 26 4.83 -20.74 -4.52
N ILE A 27 5.91 -20.64 -5.29
CA ILE A 27 6.11 -21.33 -6.56
C ILE A 27 7.17 -22.41 -6.31
N LYS A 28 6.84 -23.67 -6.61
CA LYS A 28 7.73 -24.81 -6.50
C LYS A 28 7.85 -25.52 -7.85
N PHE A 29 9.07 -25.82 -8.26
CA PHE A 29 9.35 -26.60 -9.47
C PHE A 29 9.61 -28.06 -9.08
N VAL A 30 8.63 -28.93 -9.31
CA VAL A 30 8.59 -30.32 -8.79
C VAL A 30 9.62 -31.24 -9.46
N ASP A 31 10.07 -30.89 -10.67
CA ASP A 31 11.10 -31.65 -11.40
C ASP A 31 12.52 -31.11 -11.19
N SER A 32 12.69 -30.15 -10.26
CA SER A 32 14.03 -29.69 -9.88
C SER A 32 14.70 -30.74 -9.00
N ILE A 33 16.01 -30.92 -9.20
CA ILE A 33 16.82 -31.93 -8.49
C ILE A 33 16.95 -31.56 -7.00
N ASP A 34 16.71 -30.30 -6.65
CA ASP A 34 16.82 -29.75 -5.31
C ASP A 34 15.44 -29.23 -4.86
N ASP A 35 14.94 -29.70 -3.71
CA ASP A 35 13.76 -29.15 -2.99
C ASP A 35 13.92 -27.65 -2.59
N LEU A 36 14.98 -26.99 -3.07
CA LEU A 36 15.38 -25.62 -2.79
C LEU A 36 14.85 -24.59 -3.79
N ASP A 37 14.28 -25.00 -4.94
CA ASP A 37 13.72 -24.09 -5.95
C ASP A 37 12.30 -23.60 -5.55
N VAL A 38 12.22 -23.04 -4.34
CA VAL A 38 11.02 -22.41 -3.80
C VAL A 38 11.15 -20.90 -3.95
N TYR A 39 10.29 -20.32 -4.79
CA TYR A 39 10.22 -18.88 -4.97
C TYR A 39 9.00 -18.31 -4.27
N THR A 40 9.20 -17.26 -3.48
CA THR A 40 8.11 -16.52 -2.84
C THR A 40 7.91 -15.18 -3.51
N THR A 41 6.66 -14.89 -3.87
CA THR A 41 6.26 -13.63 -4.48
C THR A 41 5.00 -13.10 -3.82
N VAL A 42 4.66 -11.85 -4.07
CA VAL A 42 3.42 -11.22 -3.61
C VAL A 42 2.57 -10.83 -4.82
N LEU A 43 1.28 -11.15 -4.75
CA LEU A 43 0.27 -10.66 -5.67
C LEU A 43 -0.64 -9.70 -4.91
N LYS A 44 -0.61 -8.43 -5.29
CA LYS A 44 -1.54 -7.42 -4.80
C LYS A 44 -2.71 -7.31 -5.77
N ILE A 45 -3.93 -7.48 -5.27
CA ILE A 45 -5.17 -7.39 -6.05
C ILE A 45 -5.96 -6.21 -5.48
N PRO A 46 -6.28 -5.17 -6.27
CA PRO A 46 -7.14 -4.09 -5.81
C PRO A 46 -8.54 -4.67 -5.54
N GLY A 47 -9.16 -4.27 -4.44
CA GLY A 47 -10.41 -4.90 -3.99
C GLY A 47 -11.15 -4.06 -2.95
N PHE A 48 -12.32 -4.56 -2.57
CA PHE A 48 -13.23 -3.99 -1.59
C PHE A 48 -13.48 -4.92 -0.41
N GLU A 49 -13.12 -6.19 -0.57
CA GLU A 49 -13.47 -7.30 0.30
C GLU A 49 -12.91 -7.07 1.72
N SER A 50 -11.71 -6.50 1.83
CA SER A 50 -11.10 -6.16 3.11
C SER A 50 -11.76 -4.98 3.83
N LEU A 51 -12.48 -4.12 3.10
CA LEU A 51 -13.30 -3.05 3.66
C LEU A 51 -14.65 -3.60 4.10
N GLU A 52 -15.30 -4.45 3.30
CA GLU A 52 -16.60 -5.09 3.58
C GLU A 52 -16.61 -5.80 4.95
N GLU A 53 -15.55 -6.54 5.28
CA GLU A 53 -15.42 -7.25 6.55
C GLU A 53 -15.37 -6.33 7.79
N ASN A 54 -15.14 -5.02 7.62
CA ASN A 54 -15.10 -4.02 8.71
C ASN A 54 -16.26 -3.00 8.68
N THR A 55 -17.23 -3.17 7.77
CA THR A 55 -18.29 -2.18 7.47
C THR A 55 -19.37 -2.01 8.52
N GLU A 56 -19.55 -2.92 9.47
CA GLU A 56 -20.60 -2.78 10.50
C GLU A 56 -20.49 -1.49 11.33
N LYS A 57 -19.37 -0.73 11.24
CA LYS A 57 -19.11 0.45 12.09
C LYS A 57 -18.55 1.68 11.38
N CYS A 58 -18.38 1.66 10.07
CA CYS A 58 -17.93 2.85 9.32
C CYS A 58 -18.89 3.14 8.19
N ASP A 59 -19.31 4.40 8.10
CA ASP A 59 -20.19 4.97 7.06
C ASP A 59 -19.46 4.94 5.70
N THR A 60 -19.34 3.72 5.17
CA THR A 60 -18.49 3.35 4.02
C THR A 60 -19.32 2.93 2.82
N GLU A 61 -20.66 3.00 2.91
CA GLU A 61 -21.58 2.68 1.82
C GLU A 61 -21.24 3.43 0.53
N GLN A 62 -20.75 4.68 0.62
CA GLN A 62 -20.27 5.47 -0.52
C GLN A 62 -19.04 4.89 -1.24
N TRP A 63 -18.25 4.03 -0.60
CA TRP A 63 -17.09 3.40 -1.24
C TRP A 63 -17.49 2.20 -2.10
N PHE A 64 -18.65 1.60 -1.81
CA PHE A 64 -19.14 0.42 -2.52
C PHE A 64 -20.05 0.75 -3.71
N ASP A 65 -20.38 2.03 -3.90
CA ASP A 65 -21.10 2.50 -5.07
C ASP A 65 -20.21 2.57 -6.33
N GLU A 66 -20.83 2.84 -7.48
CA GLU A 66 -20.14 2.98 -8.77
C GLU A 66 -19.06 4.08 -8.76
N ALA A 67 -19.26 5.16 -8.00
CA ALA A 67 -18.28 6.22 -7.90
C ALA A 67 -17.06 5.75 -7.11
N GLY A 68 -17.24 5.11 -5.96
CA GLY A 68 -16.16 4.52 -5.16
C GLY A 68 -15.35 3.48 -5.94
N LYS A 69 -16.02 2.62 -6.72
CA LYS A 69 -15.38 1.65 -7.64
C LYS A 69 -14.51 2.32 -8.70
N LYS A 70 -15.00 3.40 -9.29
CA LYS A 70 -14.22 4.18 -10.26
C LYS A 70 -13.00 4.83 -9.61
N GLU A 71 -13.13 5.40 -8.42
CA GLU A 71 -12.01 6.02 -7.71
C GLU A 71 -10.93 5.01 -7.33
N MET A 72 -11.31 3.81 -6.89
CA MET A 72 -10.36 2.74 -6.61
C MET A 72 -9.64 2.24 -7.85
N THR A 73 -10.36 2.16 -8.97
CA THR A 73 -9.74 1.87 -10.27
C THR A 73 -8.70 2.94 -10.61
N GLU A 74 -9.03 4.22 -10.46
CA GLU A 74 -8.09 5.34 -10.68
C GLU A 74 -6.85 5.21 -9.78
N LEU A 75 -7.01 4.89 -8.49
CA LEU A 75 -5.88 4.68 -7.56
C LEU A 75 -4.98 3.51 -7.97
N HIS A 76 -5.56 2.37 -8.37
CA HIS A 76 -4.80 1.24 -8.89
C HIS A 76 -4.04 1.60 -10.17
N GLN A 77 -4.64 2.39 -11.07
CA GLN A 77 -3.93 2.83 -12.29
C GLN A 77 -2.78 3.80 -11.99
N LEU A 78 -2.90 4.62 -10.94
CA LEU A 78 -1.80 5.46 -10.46
C LEU A 78 -0.66 4.60 -9.92
N GLU A 79 -0.97 3.55 -9.16
CA GLU A 79 0.05 2.61 -8.67
C GLU A 79 0.72 1.86 -9.83
N CYS A 80 -0.05 1.39 -10.81
CA CYS A 80 0.46 0.79 -12.03
C CYS A 80 1.40 1.75 -12.78
N SER A 81 0.99 3.00 -12.94
CA SER A 81 1.81 4.05 -13.56
C SER A 81 3.09 4.33 -12.79
N PHE A 82 3.02 4.34 -11.45
CA PHE A 82 4.19 4.50 -10.61
C PHE A 82 5.22 3.40 -10.89
N TYR A 83 4.82 2.13 -10.82
CA TYR A 83 5.77 1.02 -11.01
C TYR A 83 6.29 0.90 -12.44
N THR A 84 5.49 1.25 -13.45
CA THR A 84 5.90 1.12 -14.85
C THR A 84 6.73 2.30 -15.36
N GLN A 85 6.50 3.52 -14.85
CA GLN A 85 7.12 4.73 -15.40
C GLN A 85 8.06 5.44 -14.42
N LEU A 86 7.75 5.44 -13.12
CA LEU A 86 8.50 6.19 -12.12
C LEU A 86 9.48 5.33 -11.32
N ALA A 87 9.09 4.12 -10.91
CA ALA A 87 9.99 3.21 -10.19
C ALA A 87 11.35 3.01 -10.89
N PRO A 88 11.44 2.90 -12.24
CA PRO A 88 12.72 2.73 -12.92
C PRO A 88 13.68 3.92 -12.79
N ILE A 89 13.19 5.12 -12.50
CA ILE A 89 14.03 6.32 -12.33
C ILE A 89 14.42 6.55 -10.87
N PHE A 90 13.91 5.76 -9.93
CA PHE A 90 14.27 5.89 -8.52
C PHE A 90 15.48 5.03 -8.15
N ASP A 91 16.45 5.67 -7.52
CA ASP A 91 17.58 4.99 -6.87
C ASP A 91 17.27 4.75 -5.38
N VAL A 92 16.17 4.05 -5.14
CA VAL A 92 15.73 3.63 -3.81
C VAL A 92 15.33 2.16 -3.87
N PRO A 93 15.52 1.40 -2.78
CA PRO A 93 15.17 0.00 -2.74
C PRO A 93 13.63 -0.15 -2.84
N LEU A 94 13.16 -0.54 -4.02
CA LEU A 94 11.78 -0.93 -4.30
C LEU A 94 11.71 -2.45 -4.50
N PRO A 95 10.56 -3.09 -4.23
CA PRO A 95 10.38 -4.49 -4.60
C PRO A 95 10.51 -4.62 -6.12
N LYS A 96 11.16 -5.69 -6.58
CA LYS A 96 11.13 -6.01 -8.01
C LYS A 96 9.68 -6.29 -8.43
N VAL A 97 9.20 -5.60 -9.45
CA VAL A 97 7.88 -5.83 -10.03
C VAL A 97 8.04 -6.75 -11.23
N TYR A 98 7.35 -7.89 -11.21
CA TYR A 98 7.38 -8.89 -12.27
C TYR A 98 6.32 -8.64 -13.33
N ASN A 99 5.13 -8.18 -12.89
CA ASN A 99 4.04 -7.85 -13.80
C ASN A 99 3.10 -6.81 -13.18
N VAL A 100 2.47 -6.02 -14.04
CA VAL A 100 1.46 -5.03 -13.68
C VAL A 100 0.27 -5.22 -14.62
N VAL A 101 -0.91 -5.41 -14.05
CA VAL A 101 -2.16 -5.58 -14.77
C VAL A 101 -3.11 -4.47 -14.34
N GLU A 102 -3.48 -3.64 -15.30
CA GLU A 102 -4.46 -2.57 -15.12
C GLU A 102 -5.85 -3.12 -14.80
N TRP A 103 -6.60 -2.41 -13.95
CA TRP A 103 -8.00 -2.74 -13.68
C TRP A 103 -8.90 -2.08 -14.73
N ILE A 104 -9.63 -2.89 -15.50
CA ILE A 104 -10.64 -2.41 -16.46
C ILE A 104 -12.02 -2.80 -15.95
N TYR A 105 -12.79 -1.81 -15.49
CA TYR A 105 -14.11 -2.01 -14.91
C TYR A 105 -15.02 -2.88 -15.78
N GLY A 106 -15.63 -3.90 -15.19
CA GLY A 106 -16.52 -4.85 -15.87
C GLY A 106 -15.85 -5.79 -16.88
N LYS A 107 -14.53 -5.73 -17.06
CA LYS A 107 -13.81 -6.50 -18.09
C LYS A 107 -12.63 -7.32 -17.55
N GLN A 108 -11.81 -6.75 -16.68
CA GLN A 108 -10.57 -7.36 -16.21
C GLN A 108 -10.21 -6.84 -14.83
N GLU A 109 -9.93 -7.75 -13.89
CA GLU A 109 -9.38 -7.39 -12.58
C GLU A 109 -7.94 -6.90 -12.71
N GLY A 110 -7.59 -5.89 -11.90
CA GLY A 110 -6.21 -5.44 -11.80
C GLY A 110 -5.38 -6.35 -10.91
N CYS A 111 -4.06 -6.35 -11.08
CA CYS A 111 -3.16 -6.91 -10.08
C CYS A 111 -1.73 -6.39 -10.26
N ILE A 112 -0.91 -6.50 -9.22
CA ILE A 112 0.53 -6.25 -9.30
C ILE A 112 1.25 -7.45 -8.70
N HIS A 113 2.10 -8.08 -9.50
CA HIS A 113 2.94 -9.21 -9.09
C HIS A 113 4.34 -8.71 -8.81
N MET A 114 4.81 -8.90 -7.58
CA MET A 114 6.06 -8.32 -7.10
C MET A 114 6.82 -9.25 -6.16
N GLU A 115 8.05 -8.89 -5.88
CA GLU A 115 8.95 -9.57 -4.95
C GLU A 115 8.36 -9.63 -3.52
N ASP A 116 8.50 -10.78 -2.87
CA ASP A 116 8.23 -10.92 -1.44
C ASP A 116 9.42 -10.38 -0.62
N LEU A 117 9.21 -9.26 0.06
CA LEU A 117 10.24 -8.64 0.90
C LEU A 117 10.31 -9.22 2.31
N THR A 118 9.49 -10.19 2.70
CA THR A 118 9.36 -10.67 4.09
C THR A 118 10.69 -11.13 4.71
N LEU A 119 11.63 -11.63 3.91
CA LEU A 119 12.94 -12.09 4.40
C LEU A 119 13.94 -10.95 4.65
N ARG A 120 13.75 -9.77 4.04
CA ARG A 120 14.73 -8.67 4.04
C ARG A 120 14.14 -7.31 4.40
N GLY A 121 12.83 -7.23 4.60
CA GLY A 121 12.08 -6.03 4.92
C GLY A 121 11.24 -6.24 6.18
N LYS A 122 10.96 -5.14 6.88
CA LYS A 122 10.10 -5.13 8.06
C LYS A 122 9.35 -3.80 8.14
N THR A 123 8.07 -3.86 8.49
CA THR A 123 7.31 -2.67 8.89
C THR A 123 7.70 -2.29 10.31
N ILE A 124 8.11 -1.03 10.51
CA ILE A 124 8.42 -0.48 11.83
C ILE A 124 7.11 0.04 12.44
N SER A 125 6.81 -0.32 13.69
CA SER A 125 5.66 0.25 14.39
C SER A 125 5.90 1.73 14.65
N TYR A 126 4.84 2.53 14.64
CA TYR A 126 4.92 3.94 15.01
C TYR A 126 5.51 4.17 16.42
N PHE A 127 5.37 3.17 17.31
CA PHE A 127 5.87 3.22 18.68
C PHE A 127 7.30 2.69 18.83
N ASP A 128 7.89 2.13 17.78
CA ASP A 128 9.24 1.62 17.81
C ASP A 128 10.26 2.76 17.64
N ASN A 129 11.37 2.67 18.36
CA ASN A 129 12.48 3.60 18.16
C ASN A 129 13.27 3.23 16.91
N ILE A 130 13.72 4.25 16.20
CA ILE A 130 14.67 4.11 15.08
C ILE A 130 16.06 4.59 15.51
N ASN A 131 17.10 3.91 15.05
CA ASN A 131 18.47 4.32 15.31
C ASN A 131 18.97 5.37 14.31
N LEU A 132 20.09 6.02 14.61
CA LEU A 132 20.65 7.09 13.77
C LEU A 132 20.98 6.61 12.34
N THR A 133 21.40 5.36 12.17
CA THR A 133 21.68 4.79 10.84
C THR A 133 20.39 4.70 10.02
N GLN A 134 19.29 4.21 10.59
CA GLN A 134 17.99 4.14 9.93
C GLN A 134 17.47 5.54 9.55
N VAL A 135 17.63 6.53 10.43
CA VAL A 135 17.27 7.93 10.14
C VAL A 135 18.07 8.47 8.95
N LYS A 136 19.39 8.23 8.92
CA LYS A 136 20.25 8.68 7.81
C LYS A 136 19.85 8.03 6.50
N GLU A 137 19.58 6.72 6.50
CA GLU A 137 19.12 6.01 5.29
C GLU A 137 17.75 6.49 4.81
N PHE A 138 16.81 6.74 5.73
CA PHE A 138 15.51 7.31 5.39
C PHE A 138 15.65 8.68 4.72
N ILE A 139 16.43 9.59 5.33
CA ILE A 139 16.69 10.92 4.77
C ILE A 139 17.37 10.81 3.40
N ARG A 140 18.34 9.89 3.25
CA ARG A 140 18.99 9.63 1.98
C ARG A 140 17.98 9.21 0.92
N HIS A 141 17.13 8.21 1.19
CA HIS A 141 16.10 7.77 0.25
C HIS A 141 15.12 8.90 -0.10
N LEU A 142 14.68 9.69 0.88
CA LEU A 142 13.78 10.82 0.66
C LEU A 142 14.43 11.90 -0.23
N ALA A 143 15.72 12.19 -0.02
CA ALA A 143 16.46 13.12 -0.86
C ALA A 143 16.61 12.62 -2.31
N HIS A 144 16.90 11.32 -2.51
CA HIS A 144 16.93 10.72 -3.85
C HIS A 144 15.56 10.77 -4.51
N TRP A 145 14.50 10.49 -3.74
CA TRP A 145 13.14 10.56 -4.23
C TRP A 145 12.77 11.97 -4.72
N HIS A 146 13.02 13.00 -3.90
CA HIS A 146 12.80 14.39 -4.30
C HIS A 146 13.65 14.80 -5.51
N LYS A 147 14.95 14.47 -5.50
CA LYS A 147 15.84 14.77 -6.63
C LYS A 147 15.30 14.16 -7.92
N ASN A 148 14.93 12.88 -7.89
CA ASN A 148 14.52 12.15 -9.09
C ASN A 148 13.20 12.68 -9.63
N ILE A 149 12.21 12.99 -8.78
CA ILE A 149 10.96 13.63 -9.24
C ILE A 149 11.20 15.03 -9.82
N LEU A 150 12.02 15.86 -9.16
CA LEU A 150 12.28 17.24 -9.60
C LEU A 150 13.11 17.33 -10.89
N THR A 151 13.85 16.26 -11.22
CA THR A 151 14.69 16.19 -12.42
C THR A 151 14.13 15.28 -13.51
N ALA A 152 13.06 14.54 -13.22
CA ALA A 152 12.34 13.75 -14.20
C ALA A 152 11.63 14.63 -15.22
N ASP A 153 11.42 14.08 -16.42
CA ASP A 153 10.54 14.69 -17.41
C ASP A 153 9.15 14.93 -16.80
N PRO A 154 8.69 16.19 -16.69
CA PRO A 154 7.40 16.48 -16.09
C PRO A 154 6.23 15.77 -16.77
N THR A 155 6.34 15.39 -18.05
CA THR A 155 5.26 14.72 -18.78
C THR A 155 4.92 13.34 -18.21
N ILE A 156 5.87 12.67 -17.54
CA ILE A 156 5.65 11.31 -17.00
C ILE A 156 4.86 11.33 -15.68
N TRP A 157 4.86 12.45 -14.95
CA TRP A 157 4.24 12.54 -13.63
C TRP A 157 3.29 13.71 -13.42
N ARG A 158 3.55 14.86 -14.01
CA ARG A 158 2.87 16.11 -13.66
C ARG A 158 1.38 16.04 -13.93
N GLU A 159 0.94 15.47 -15.05
CA GLU A 159 -0.48 15.41 -15.40
C GLU A 159 -1.21 14.20 -14.77
N LYS A 160 -0.47 13.11 -14.53
CA LYS A 160 -1.00 11.86 -14.00
C LYS A 160 -1.18 11.90 -12.49
N PHE A 161 -0.22 12.48 -11.78
CA PHE A 161 -0.22 12.58 -10.31
C PHE A 161 -0.62 13.97 -9.83
N VAL A 162 -1.42 14.72 -10.61
CA VAL A 162 -2.05 15.93 -10.08
C VAL A 162 -3.05 15.51 -9.02
N PHE A 163 -2.88 16.03 -7.80
CA PHE A 163 -3.88 15.97 -6.74
C PHE A 163 -5.11 16.81 -7.13
N LYS A 164 -5.90 16.36 -8.10
CA LYS A 164 -7.19 16.99 -8.48
C LYS A 164 -8.32 16.63 -7.51
N LYS A 165 -8.09 15.67 -6.61
CA LYS A 165 -9.07 15.18 -5.64
C LYS A 165 -8.51 15.24 -4.23
N VAL A 166 -8.29 16.45 -3.73
CA VAL A 166 -7.99 16.71 -2.31
C VAL A 166 -9.02 15.99 -1.42
N ASP A 167 -10.28 15.92 -1.87
CA ASP A 167 -11.36 15.27 -1.13
C ASP A 167 -11.23 13.74 -1.06
N ALA A 168 -10.80 13.05 -2.12
CA ALA A 168 -10.64 11.58 -2.09
C ALA A 168 -9.50 11.16 -1.16
N PHE A 169 -8.36 11.87 -1.20
CA PHE A 169 -7.26 11.62 -0.28
C PHE A 169 -7.61 12.01 1.16
N LYS A 170 -8.35 13.11 1.34
CA LYS A 170 -8.90 13.51 2.63
C LYS A 170 -9.87 12.47 3.19
N ASN A 171 -10.76 11.93 2.36
CA ASN A 171 -11.70 10.88 2.75
C ASN A 171 -10.97 9.58 3.07
N ALA A 172 -9.94 9.20 2.30
CA ALA A 172 -9.08 8.06 2.61
C ALA A 172 -8.35 8.26 3.94
N ILE A 173 -7.77 9.45 4.17
CA ILE A 173 -7.15 9.81 5.45
C ILE A 173 -8.14 9.70 6.61
N ILE A 174 -9.34 10.28 6.47
CA ILE A 174 -10.37 10.23 7.51
C ILE A 174 -10.79 8.77 7.76
N ALA A 175 -10.91 7.95 6.71
CA ALA A 175 -11.21 6.54 6.85
C ALA A 175 -10.09 5.77 7.58
N PHE A 176 -8.83 6.01 7.22
CA PHE A 176 -7.67 5.43 7.90
C PHE A 176 -7.58 5.86 9.37
N ASP A 177 -7.86 7.13 9.68
CA ASP A 177 -7.90 7.63 11.05
C ASP A 177 -9.01 6.95 11.87
N LYS A 178 -10.23 6.86 11.33
CA LYS A 178 -11.33 6.13 11.96
C LYS A 178 -11.00 4.65 12.18
N MET A 179 -10.39 3.98 11.20
CA MET A 179 -9.94 2.59 11.34
C MET A 179 -8.85 2.45 12.40
N GLY A 180 -7.90 3.39 12.44
CA GLY A 180 -6.84 3.45 13.46
C GLY A 180 -7.40 3.63 14.86
N GLN A 181 -8.36 4.53 15.04
CA GLN A 181 -9.05 4.74 16.33
C GLN A 181 -9.82 3.49 16.76
N ALA A 182 -10.59 2.88 15.86
CA ALA A 182 -11.30 1.63 16.15
C ALA A 182 -10.36 0.48 16.53
N PHE A 183 -9.16 0.42 15.93
CA PHE A 183 -8.11 -0.54 16.30
C PHE A 183 -7.56 -0.25 17.71
N VAL A 184 -7.24 1.01 18.02
CA VAL A 184 -6.73 1.40 19.35
C VAL A 184 -7.76 1.09 20.44
N GLU A 185 -9.04 1.37 20.22
CA GLU A 185 -10.12 1.08 21.16
C GLU A 185 -10.28 -0.42 21.46
N LYS A 186 -10.18 -1.27 20.42
CA LYS A 186 -10.27 -2.73 20.55
C LYS A 186 -9.00 -3.35 21.12
N SER A 187 -7.85 -2.70 20.97
CA SER A 187 -6.57 -3.23 21.46
C SER A 187 -6.46 -3.06 22.98
N SER A 188 -5.95 -4.10 23.66
CA SER A 188 -5.53 -4.04 25.07
C SER A 188 -4.20 -3.26 25.24
N MET A 189 -4.07 -2.14 24.54
CA MET A 189 -2.91 -1.26 24.62
C MET A 189 -2.76 -0.65 26.00
N LYS A 190 -1.51 -0.54 26.47
CA LYS A 190 -1.18 0.08 27.76
C LYS A 190 -1.69 1.54 27.81
N PRO A 191 -2.14 2.04 28.97
CA PRO A 191 -2.70 3.40 29.11
C PRO A 191 -1.81 4.52 28.56
N SER A 192 -0.49 4.36 28.62
CA SER A 192 0.48 5.32 28.08
C SER A 192 0.41 5.49 26.56
N TYR A 193 -0.02 4.45 25.83
CA TYR A 193 -0.21 4.53 24.38
C TYR A 193 -1.55 5.18 24.01
N LYS A 194 -2.60 4.97 24.82
CA LYS A 194 -3.90 5.63 24.65
C LYS A 194 -3.83 7.14 24.86
N ASN A 195 -3.01 7.61 25.81
CA ASN A 195 -2.83 9.05 26.02
C ASN A 195 -2.07 9.72 24.86
N ARG A 196 -1.06 9.03 24.29
CA ARG A 196 -0.31 9.53 23.11
C ARG A 196 -1.14 9.51 21.82
N SER A 197 -2.03 8.54 21.63
CA SER A 197 -2.91 8.54 20.45
C SER A 197 -3.83 9.75 20.45
N ASN A 198 -4.36 10.14 21.61
CA ASN A 198 -5.27 11.29 21.73
C ASN A 198 -4.57 12.63 21.46
N GLU A 199 -3.33 12.80 21.92
CA GLU A 199 -2.51 13.99 21.58
C GLU A 199 -2.18 14.04 20.08
N ASN A 200 -1.83 12.89 19.48
CA ASN A 200 -1.53 12.82 18.05
C ASN A 200 -2.77 13.07 17.17
N ASP A 201 -3.96 12.63 17.60
CA ASP A 201 -5.23 12.89 16.92
C ASP A 201 -5.55 14.40 16.86
N SER A 202 -5.35 15.12 17.98
CA SER A 202 -5.49 16.59 18.01
C SER A 202 -4.52 17.29 17.04
N ASN A 203 -3.25 16.86 17.03
CA ASN A 203 -2.23 17.40 16.12
C ASN A 203 -2.51 17.06 14.65
N PHE A 204 -3.02 15.86 14.38
CA PHE A 204 -3.37 15.42 13.04
C PHE A 204 -4.59 16.17 12.51
N LYS A 205 -5.64 16.34 13.32
CA LYS A 205 -6.80 17.17 12.97
C LYS A 205 -6.40 18.61 12.64
N ASN A 206 -5.50 19.19 13.41
CA ASN A 206 -4.93 20.52 13.14
C ASN A 206 -4.08 20.55 11.86
N PHE A 207 -3.32 19.50 11.57
CA PHE A 207 -2.56 19.38 10.33
C PHE A 207 -3.50 19.32 9.11
N ILE A 208 -4.53 18.47 9.15
CA ILE A 208 -5.51 18.33 8.07
C ILE A 208 -6.29 19.63 7.87
N SER A 209 -6.73 20.31 8.94
CA SER A 209 -7.43 21.59 8.81
C SER A 209 -6.58 22.66 8.16
N ASN A 210 -5.28 22.69 8.44
CA ASN A 210 -4.35 23.66 7.87
C ASN A 210 -3.87 23.30 6.45
N PHE A 211 -3.82 22.01 6.12
CA PHE A 211 -3.46 21.52 4.79
C PHE A 211 -4.59 21.74 3.78
N VAL A 212 -5.85 21.64 4.21
CA VAL A 212 -7.06 21.85 3.38
C VAL A 212 -7.37 23.34 3.17
N ALA A 213 -6.85 24.23 4.01
CA ALA A 213 -7.07 25.68 3.90
C ALA A 213 -6.12 26.39 2.91
N ARG A 214 -5.22 25.67 2.24
CA ARG A 214 -4.26 26.18 1.24
C ARG A 214 -4.55 25.57 -0.12
#